data_AF-A0A198FGX7-F1
#
_entry.id   AF-A0A198FGX7-F1
#
_cell.length_a   1.000
_cell.length_b   1.000
_cell.length_c   1.000
_cell.angle_alpha   90.00
_cell.angle_beta   90.00
_cell.angle_gamma   90.00
#
_symmetry.space_group_name_H-M   'P 1'
#
loop_
_entity.id
_entity.type
_entity.pdbx_description
1 polymer ?
#
loop_
_entity_poly.entity_id
_entity_poly.type
_entity_poly.pdbx_seq_one_letter_code
_entity_poly.pdbx_strand_id
1 'polypeptide(L)'
;MWKTGDYATTLLYRWDELSLFVFNLVRQYSWFLIGAMLMGAALMKSGWLKKQFSRTHYGYIAVYFLAISLTLQSMIVVADYYYDWNYNWSAIIAQPLTMLIQVFQSIGYIALLYWSWPLIENSVVVYALRCVGKMALTIYLMQSIFGITLFQRLGLFEQFTLPELLPFVVLIWTVNIIFAVCWLRYFQQGPIEWCWRKATRLLAQHR
;
A
#
# COMPACT_ATOMS: atom_id res chain seq x y z
N MET A 1 19.71 -9.90 22.70
CA MET A 1 19.88 -11.35 22.46
C MET A 1 20.11 -11.74 20.98
N TRP A 2 20.43 -10.80 20.07
CA TRP A 2 20.57 -11.08 18.62
C TRP A 2 22.01 -11.29 18.12
N LYS A 3 23.01 -11.28 19.00
CA LYS A 3 24.43 -11.27 18.60
C LYS A 3 25.30 -12.39 19.20
N THR A 4 24.75 -13.31 19.99
CA THR A 4 25.55 -14.31 20.75
C THR A 4 24.91 -15.70 20.88
N GLY A 5 23.88 -16.04 20.09
CA GLY A 5 23.22 -17.35 20.13
C GLY A 5 23.68 -18.30 19.03
N ASP A 6 23.57 -19.61 19.27
CA ASP A 6 23.80 -20.65 18.26
C ASP A 6 22.95 -20.43 17.00
N TYR A 7 23.48 -20.72 15.82
CA TYR A 7 22.80 -20.48 14.54
C TYR A 7 21.49 -21.25 14.44
N ALA A 8 21.46 -22.48 14.97
CA ALA A 8 20.25 -23.30 14.98
C ALA A 8 19.13 -22.70 15.83
N THR A 9 19.47 -22.14 16.99
CA THR A 9 18.47 -21.50 17.88
C THR A 9 17.95 -20.19 17.31
N THR A 10 18.81 -19.42 16.63
CA THR A 10 18.40 -18.21 15.90
C THR A 10 17.44 -18.55 14.74
N LEU A 11 17.71 -19.65 14.03
CA LEU A 11 16.89 -20.07 12.89
C LEU A 11 15.52 -20.60 13.33
N LEU A 12 15.47 -21.38 14.42
CA LEU A 12 14.21 -21.83 15.04
C LEU A 12 13.38 -20.64 15.56
N TYR A 13 14.02 -19.69 16.24
CA TYR A 13 13.34 -18.47 16.71
C TYR A 13 12.72 -17.67 15.55
N ARG A 14 13.46 -17.49 14.45
CA ARG A 14 12.95 -16.82 13.25
C ARG A 14 11.79 -17.59 12.60
N TRP A 15 11.86 -18.91 12.60
CA TRP A 15 10.80 -19.77 12.09
C TRP A 15 9.52 -19.62 12.92
N ASP A 16 9.64 -19.61 14.25
CA ASP A 16 8.51 -19.41 15.14
C ASP A 16 7.89 -18.02 14.99
N GLU A 17 8.71 -16.95 14.93
CA GLU A 17 8.20 -15.60 14.64
C GLU A 17 7.48 -15.53 13.29
N LEU A 18 8.04 -16.14 12.25
CA LEU A 18 7.41 -16.20 10.93
C LEU A 18 6.07 -16.94 10.99
N SER A 19 6.03 -18.08 11.69
CA SER A 19 4.81 -18.89 11.82
C SER A 19 3.70 -18.12 12.55
N LEU A 20 4.05 -17.44 13.65
CA LEU A 20 3.13 -16.61 14.43
C LEU A 20 2.64 -15.41 13.61
N PHE A 21 3.54 -14.79 12.84
CA PHE A 21 3.18 -13.70 11.93
C PHE A 21 2.18 -14.17 10.87
N VAL A 22 2.46 -15.28 10.17
CA VAL A 22 1.59 -15.84 9.14
C VAL A 22 0.23 -16.24 9.74
N PHE A 23 0.23 -16.92 10.89
CA PHE A 23 -0.99 -17.31 11.58
C PHE A 23 -1.85 -16.10 11.95
N ASN A 24 -1.25 -15.06 12.52
CA ASN A 24 -1.98 -13.83 12.85
C ASN A 24 -2.49 -13.10 11.61
N LEU A 25 -1.70 -13.05 10.53
CA LEU A 25 -2.12 -12.44 9.27
C LEU A 25 -3.37 -13.13 8.72
N VAL A 26 -3.36 -14.46 8.64
CA VAL A 26 -4.51 -15.24 8.17
C VAL A 26 -5.70 -15.03 9.10
N ARG A 27 -5.53 -15.21 10.41
CA ARG A 27 -6.60 -15.05 11.39
C ARG A 27 -7.24 -13.66 11.34
N GLN A 28 -6.44 -12.62 11.18
CA GLN A 28 -6.88 -11.23 11.29
C GLN A 28 -7.43 -10.67 9.96
N TYR A 29 -6.84 -11.04 8.82
CA TYR A 29 -7.15 -10.41 7.53
C TYR A 29 -7.91 -11.31 6.55
N SER A 30 -7.93 -12.64 6.73
CA SER A 30 -8.50 -13.54 5.71
C SER A 30 -9.98 -13.28 5.46
N TRP A 31 -10.80 -13.10 6.50
CA TRP A 31 -12.23 -12.83 6.35
C TRP A 31 -12.48 -11.55 5.53
N PHE A 32 -11.71 -10.50 5.82
CA PHE A 32 -11.79 -9.22 5.15
C PHE A 32 -11.35 -9.31 3.69
N LEU A 33 -10.21 -9.96 3.42
CA LEU A 33 -9.68 -10.13 2.06
C LEU A 33 -10.66 -10.92 1.19
N ILE A 34 -11.22 -12.03 1.70
CA ILE A 34 -12.22 -12.83 0.98
C ILE A 34 -13.45 -11.97 0.70
N GLY A 35 -13.96 -11.24 1.69
CA GLY A 35 -15.11 -10.34 1.50
C GLY A 35 -14.85 -9.26 0.45
N ALA A 36 -13.70 -8.60 0.51
CA ALA A 36 -13.30 -7.57 -0.45
C ALA A 36 -13.12 -8.13 -1.87
N MET A 37 -12.54 -9.34 -2.00
CA MET A 37 -12.39 -10.01 -3.30
C MET A 37 -13.74 -10.42 -3.89
N LEU A 38 -14.65 -10.97 -3.09
CA LEU A 38 -16.02 -11.30 -3.52
C LEU A 38 -16.79 -10.05 -3.95
N MET A 39 -16.64 -8.95 -3.20
CA MET A 39 -17.24 -7.67 -3.57
C MET A 39 -16.67 -7.14 -4.89
N GLY A 40 -15.34 -7.21 -5.08
CA GLY A 40 -14.70 -6.86 -6.35
C GLY A 40 -15.20 -7.71 -7.52
N ALA A 41 -15.35 -9.02 -7.31
CA ALA A 41 -15.90 -9.93 -8.31
C ALA A 41 -17.36 -9.60 -8.65
N ALA A 42 -18.19 -9.26 -7.64
CA ALA A 42 -19.56 -8.81 -7.85
C ALA A 42 -19.62 -7.49 -8.65
N LEU A 43 -18.77 -6.51 -8.33
CA LEU A 43 -18.65 -5.25 -9.05
C LEU A 43 -18.11 -5.41 -10.48
N MET A 44 -17.27 -6.42 -10.72
CA MET A 44 -16.82 -6.78 -12.06
C MET A 44 -17.94 -7.43 -12.88
N LYS A 45 -18.71 -8.33 -12.26
CA LYS A 45 -19.84 -9.02 -12.90
C LYS A 45 -20.99 -8.06 -13.21
N SER A 46 -21.26 -7.08 -12.34
CA SER A 46 -22.28 -6.05 -12.57
C SER A 46 -21.90 -5.05 -13.67
N GLY A 47 -20.66 -5.08 -14.16
CA GLY A 47 -20.16 -4.12 -15.15
C GLY A 47 -19.72 -2.78 -14.55
N TRP A 48 -19.84 -2.60 -13.23
CA TRP A 48 -19.45 -1.37 -12.54
C TRP A 48 -17.94 -1.12 -12.65
N LEU A 49 -17.09 -2.13 -12.50
CA LEU A 49 -15.65 -1.94 -12.73
C LEU A 49 -15.28 -1.80 -14.22
N LYS A 50 -16.17 -2.22 -15.13
CA LYS A 50 -16.02 -2.11 -16.59
C LYS A 50 -16.44 -0.74 -17.13
N LYS A 51 -16.73 0.24 -16.26
CA LYS A 51 -17.17 1.60 -16.64
C LYS A 51 -18.46 1.63 -17.47
N GLN A 52 -19.38 0.68 -17.26
CA GLN A 52 -20.65 0.60 -17.99
C GLN A 52 -21.73 1.57 -17.44
N PHE A 53 -21.48 2.17 -16.27
CA PHE A 53 -22.38 3.12 -15.62
C PHE A 53 -22.05 4.57 -16.03
N SER A 54 -22.99 5.49 -15.81
CA SER A 54 -22.79 6.90 -16.16
C SER A 54 -21.69 7.57 -15.33
N ARG A 55 -21.03 8.57 -15.90
CA ARG A 55 -20.00 9.34 -15.19
C ARG A 55 -20.54 10.03 -13.93
N THR A 56 -21.77 10.55 -13.98
CA THR A 56 -22.42 11.20 -12.83
C THR A 56 -22.66 10.22 -11.68
N HIS A 57 -23.01 8.96 -11.99
CA HIS A 57 -23.16 7.90 -10.99
C HIS A 57 -21.86 7.68 -10.20
N TYR A 58 -20.70 7.60 -10.87
CA TYR A 58 -19.41 7.51 -10.17
C TYR A 58 -19.10 8.74 -9.32
N GLY A 59 -19.48 9.94 -9.78
CA GLY A 59 -19.33 11.17 -8.99
C GLY A 59 -20.13 11.12 -7.68
N TYR A 60 -21.40 10.72 -7.75
CA TYR A 60 -22.25 10.57 -6.56
C TYR A 60 -21.72 9.50 -5.59
N ILE A 61 -21.33 8.32 -6.10
CA ILE A 61 -20.74 7.27 -5.27
C ILE A 61 -19.45 7.76 -4.61
N ALA A 62 -18.58 8.43 -5.36
CA ALA A 62 -17.31 8.96 -4.84
C ALA A 62 -17.56 9.89 -3.65
N VAL A 63 -18.42 10.90 -3.80
CA VAL A 63 -18.71 11.87 -2.74
C VAL A 63 -19.39 11.17 -1.56
N TYR A 64 -20.41 10.34 -1.80
CA TYR A 64 -21.17 9.69 -0.74
C TYR A 64 -20.30 8.73 0.08
N PHE A 65 -19.54 7.84 -0.57
CA PHE A 65 -18.74 6.83 0.12
C PHE A 65 -17.51 7.45 0.77
N LEU A 66 -16.87 8.46 0.16
CA LEU A 66 -15.75 9.16 0.79
C LEU A 66 -16.22 10.01 1.98
N ALA A 67 -17.34 10.73 1.87
CA ALA A 67 -17.87 11.50 2.98
C ALA A 67 -18.21 10.59 4.18
N ILE A 68 -18.90 9.47 3.94
CA ILE A 68 -19.24 8.51 4.99
C ILE A 68 -17.98 7.89 5.58
N SER A 69 -17.08 7.37 4.75
CA SER A 69 -15.88 6.69 5.25
C SER A 69 -14.96 7.63 6.01
N LEU A 70 -14.74 8.86 5.53
CA LEU A 70 -13.92 9.85 6.24
C LEU A 70 -14.55 10.28 7.56
N THR A 71 -15.87 10.43 7.61
CA THR A 71 -16.60 10.77 8.86
C THR A 71 -16.48 9.63 9.86
N LEU A 72 -16.72 8.38 9.45
CA LEU A 72 -16.60 7.24 10.34
C LEU A 72 -15.14 7.03 10.78
N GLN A 73 -14.18 7.20 9.88
CA GLN A 73 -12.76 7.06 10.20
C GLN A 73 -12.30 8.12 11.20
N SER A 74 -12.75 9.38 11.05
CA SER A 74 -12.41 10.44 11.99
C SER A 74 -13.03 10.19 13.37
N MET A 75 -14.27 9.67 13.44
CA MET A 75 -14.90 9.27 14.70
C MET A 75 -14.10 8.17 15.41
N ILE A 76 -13.59 7.18 14.68
CA ILE A 76 -12.73 6.12 15.25
C ILE A 76 -11.42 6.71 15.78
N VAL A 77 -10.74 7.57 15.01
CA VAL A 77 -9.48 8.20 15.45
C VAL A 77 -9.69 9.08 16.68
N VAL A 78 -10.78 9.83 16.74
CA VAL A 78 -11.15 10.63 17.92
C VAL A 78 -11.43 9.73 19.12
N ALA A 79 -12.13 8.60 18.92
CA ALA A 79 -12.34 7.64 19.99
C ALA A 79 -11.02 7.02 20.48
N ASP A 80 -10.14 6.60 19.57
CA ASP A 80 -8.81 6.08 19.92
C ASP A 80 -8.01 7.11 20.74
N TYR A 81 -8.08 8.40 20.38
CA TYR A 81 -7.47 9.48 21.16
C TYR A 81 -8.06 9.61 22.56
N TYR A 82 -9.39 9.56 22.73
CA TYR A 82 -10.04 9.63 24.05
C TYR A 82 -9.76 8.41 24.94
N TYR A 83 -9.48 7.26 24.34
CA TYR A 83 -9.10 6.05 25.07
C TYR A 83 -7.58 5.92 25.25
N ASP A 84 -6.80 6.98 25.05
CA ASP A 84 -5.33 6.97 25.15
C ASP A 84 -4.68 5.83 24.34
N TRP A 85 -5.23 5.55 23.15
CA TRP A 85 -4.78 4.47 22.28
C TRP A 85 -4.80 3.09 22.96
N ASN A 86 -5.81 2.85 23.81
CA ASN A 86 -5.96 1.60 24.53
C ASN A 86 -5.99 0.39 23.58
N TYR A 87 -5.02 -0.51 23.76
CA TYR A 87 -4.86 -1.68 22.90
C TYR A 87 -6.12 -2.55 22.78
N ASN A 88 -6.86 -2.76 23.86
CA ASN A 88 -8.03 -3.65 23.83
C ASN A 88 -9.16 -3.03 23.00
N TRP A 89 -9.43 -1.74 23.17
CA TRP A 89 -10.38 -1.00 22.35
C TRP A 89 -9.96 -1.03 20.87
N SER A 90 -8.72 -0.66 20.59
CA SER A 90 -8.25 -0.50 19.22
C SER A 90 -8.20 -1.85 18.47
N ALA A 91 -7.71 -2.90 19.11
CA ALA A 91 -7.56 -4.22 18.49
C ALA A 91 -8.90 -4.98 18.35
N ILE A 92 -9.79 -4.87 19.33
CA ILE A 92 -11.04 -5.66 19.33
C ILE A 92 -12.16 -4.95 18.58
N ILE A 93 -12.25 -3.62 18.69
CA ILE A 93 -13.40 -2.85 18.17
C ILE A 93 -12.98 -1.95 17.01
N ALA A 94 -12.00 -1.06 17.22
CA ALA A 94 -11.67 -0.05 16.21
C ALA A 94 -11.13 -0.69 14.91
N GLN A 95 -10.28 -1.71 15.02
CA GLN A 95 -9.63 -2.33 13.88
C GLN A 95 -10.62 -3.05 12.94
N PRO A 96 -11.50 -3.96 13.40
CA PRO A 96 -12.50 -4.57 12.52
C PRO A 96 -13.43 -3.54 11.86
N LEU A 97 -13.85 -2.51 12.60
CA LEU A 97 -14.68 -1.42 12.05
C LEU A 97 -13.94 -0.64 10.97
N THR A 98 -12.68 -0.30 11.21
CA THR A 98 -11.81 0.38 10.25
C THR A 98 -11.67 -0.45 8.97
N MET A 99 -11.55 -1.77 9.07
CA MET A 99 -11.50 -2.64 7.89
C MET A 99 -12.78 -2.53 7.05
N LEU A 100 -13.96 -2.54 7.67
CA LEU A 100 -15.22 -2.34 6.94
C LEU A 100 -15.30 -0.94 6.30
N ILE A 101 -14.90 0.10 7.03
CA ILE A 101 -14.84 1.48 6.54
C ILE A 101 -13.93 1.57 5.30
N GLN A 102 -12.78 0.88 5.31
CA GLN A 102 -11.84 0.84 4.19
C GLN A 102 -12.47 0.26 2.91
N VAL A 103 -13.45 -0.64 3.00
CA VAL A 103 -14.16 -1.14 1.81
C VAL A 103 -14.93 0.01 1.14
N PHE A 104 -15.71 0.76 1.90
CA PHE A 104 -16.43 1.93 1.39
C PHE A 104 -15.46 2.97 0.85
N GLN A 105 -14.38 3.24 1.57
CA GLN A 105 -13.35 4.18 1.15
C GLN A 105 -12.68 3.75 -0.17
N SER A 106 -12.40 2.45 -0.34
CA SER A 106 -11.79 1.92 -1.56
C SER A 106 -12.71 2.07 -2.79
N ILE A 107 -14.01 1.78 -2.64
CA ILE A 107 -14.99 1.99 -3.70
C ILE A 107 -15.13 3.49 -4.00
N GLY A 108 -15.13 4.33 -2.96
CA GLY A 108 -15.11 5.78 -3.09
C GLY A 108 -13.91 6.28 -3.92
N TYR A 109 -12.70 5.77 -3.67
CA TYR A 109 -11.52 6.10 -4.45
C TYR A 109 -11.58 5.61 -5.90
N ILE A 110 -12.05 4.38 -6.14
CA ILE A 110 -12.23 3.88 -7.51
C ILE A 110 -13.24 4.74 -8.27
N ALA A 111 -14.36 5.08 -7.64
CA ALA A 111 -15.38 5.94 -8.20
C ALA A 111 -14.84 7.35 -8.49
N LEU A 112 -14.05 7.92 -7.57
CA LEU A 112 -13.39 9.21 -7.73
C LEU A 112 -12.45 9.20 -8.93
N LEU A 113 -11.64 8.15 -9.07
CA LEU A 113 -10.74 7.98 -10.21
C LEU A 113 -11.51 7.88 -11.52
N TYR A 114 -12.61 7.13 -11.57
CA TYR A 114 -13.42 6.99 -12.78
C TYR A 114 -14.15 8.28 -13.15
N TRP A 115 -14.66 9.02 -12.15
CA TRP A 115 -15.32 10.30 -12.37
C TRP A 115 -14.37 11.39 -12.86
N SER A 116 -13.15 11.44 -12.29
CA SER A 116 -12.11 12.42 -12.64
C SER A 116 -11.27 12.03 -13.85
N TRP A 117 -11.34 10.78 -14.33
CA TRP A 117 -10.48 10.24 -15.38
C TRP A 117 -10.31 11.14 -16.61
N PRO A 118 -11.36 11.70 -17.24
CA PRO A 118 -11.21 12.53 -18.44
C PRO A 118 -10.43 13.82 -18.20
N LEU A 119 -10.37 14.30 -16.95
CA LEU A 119 -9.64 15.51 -16.58
C LEU A 119 -8.15 15.24 -16.38
N ILE A 120 -7.80 14.03 -15.91
CA ILE A 120 -6.45 13.71 -15.46
C ILE A 120 -5.67 12.81 -16.42
N GLU A 121 -6.34 12.17 -17.39
CA GLU A 121 -5.72 11.12 -18.22
C GLU A 121 -4.46 11.55 -18.96
N ASN A 122 -4.40 12.81 -19.39
CA ASN A 122 -3.28 13.42 -20.12
C ASN A 122 -2.37 14.28 -19.23
N SER A 123 -2.58 14.25 -17.91
CA SER A 123 -1.78 15.03 -16.97
C SER A 123 -0.37 14.45 -16.79
N VAL A 124 0.57 15.34 -16.46
CA VAL A 124 1.95 14.96 -16.08
C VAL A 124 1.94 14.01 -14.87
N VAL A 125 0.97 14.15 -13.97
CA VAL A 125 0.81 13.29 -12.79
C VAL A 125 0.49 11.85 -13.20
N VAL A 126 -0.48 11.64 -14.09
CA VAL A 126 -0.82 10.29 -14.57
C VAL A 126 0.36 9.68 -15.34
N TYR A 127 1.08 10.48 -16.14
CA TYR A 127 2.30 10.02 -16.80
C TYR A 127 3.38 9.58 -15.80
N ALA A 128 3.63 10.38 -14.76
CA ALA A 128 4.59 10.06 -13.70
C ALA A 128 4.18 8.79 -12.94
N LEU A 129 2.91 8.64 -12.58
CA LEU A 129 2.38 7.44 -11.93
C LEU A 129 2.53 6.20 -12.81
N ARG A 130 2.31 6.31 -14.12
CA ARG A 130 2.58 5.20 -15.06
C ARG A 130 4.06 4.82 -15.09
N CYS A 131 4.97 5.80 -15.01
CA CYS A 131 6.40 5.55 -14.96
C CYS A 131 6.80 4.82 -13.68
N VAL A 132 6.33 5.31 -12.53
CA VAL A 132 6.53 4.70 -11.22
C VAL A 132 5.99 3.26 -11.19
N GLY A 133 4.77 3.04 -11.70
CA GLY A 133 4.16 1.72 -11.74
C GLY A 133 4.91 0.69 -12.60
N LYS A 134 5.56 1.13 -13.69
CA LYS A 134 6.43 0.27 -14.51
C LYS A 134 7.74 -0.14 -13.81
N MET A 135 8.10 0.56 -12.74
CA MET A 135 9.34 0.38 -11.97
C MET A 135 9.03 0.06 -10.49
N ALA A 136 7.87 -0.53 -10.20
CA ALA A 136 7.39 -0.72 -8.83
C ALA A 136 8.37 -1.50 -7.95
N LEU A 137 9.04 -2.54 -8.47
CA LEU A 137 9.99 -3.35 -7.72
C LEU A 137 11.31 -2.59 -7.49
N THR A 138 11.80 -1.89 -8.51
CA THR A 138 13.00 -1.04 -8.37
C THR A 138 12.76 0.07 -7.34
N ILE A 139 11.61 0.76 -7.42
CA ILE A 139 11.28 1.87 -6.52
C ILE A 139 11.07 1.38 -5.10
N TYR A 140 10.43 0.22 -4.91
CA TYR A 140 10.29 -0.40 -3.60
C TYR A 140 11.66 -0.63 -2.95
N LEU A 141 12.59 -1.25 -3.67
CA LEU A 141 13.95 -1.51 -3.16
C LEU A 141 14.72 -0.21 -2.91
N MET A 142 14.62 0.77 -3.80
CA MET A 142 15.25 2.08 -3.64
C MET A 142 14.73 2.79 -2.38
N GLN A 143 13.42 2.76 -2.15
CA GLN A 143 12.82 3.29 -0.93
C GLN A 143 13.30 2.55 0.32
N SER A 144 13.40 1.22 0.29
CA SER A 144 13.96 0.45 1.41
C SER A 144 15.42 0.80 1.69
N ILE A 145 16.25 0.95 0.64
CA ILE A 145 17.64 1.36 0.77
C ILE A 145 17.75 2.76 1.38
N PHE A 146 16.91 3.70 0.96
CA PHE A 146 16.86 5.02 1.57
C PHE A 146 16.45 4.95 3.04
N GLY A 147 15.41 4.20 3.39
CA GLY A 147 14.97 4.04 4.76
C GLY A 147 16.05 3.44 5.66
N ILE A 148 16.70 2.35 5.22
CA ILE A 148 17.78 1.71 5.98
C ILE A 148 18.99 2.64 6.11
N THR A 149 19.39 3.30 5.03
CA THR A 149 20.55 4.20 5.06
C THR A 149 20.30 5.40 5.96
N LEU A 150 19.18 6.11 5.77
CA LEU A 150 18.87 7.31 6.54
C LEU A 150 18.64 6.98 8.02
N PHE A 151 17.76 6.03 8.33
CA PHE A 151 17.37 5.81 9.73
C PHE A 151 18.32 4.88 10.47
N GLN A 152 18.78 3.78 9.86
CA GLN A 152 19.62 2.81 10.57
C GLN A 152 21.12 3.12 10.46
N ARG A 153 21.63 3.58 9.30
CA ARG A 153 23.07 3.80 9.11
C ARG A 153 23.53 5.19 9.53
N LEU A 154 22.75 6.23 9.24
CA LEU A 154 23.05 7.60 9.68
C LEU A 154 22.54 7.90 11.10
N GLY A 155 21.92 6.91 11.76
CA GLY A 155 21.48 7.01 13.15
C GLY A 155 20.26 7.90 13.38
N LEU A 156 19.53 8.27 12.33
CA LEU A 156 18.33 9.14 12.41
C LEU A 156 17.09 8.44 12.99
N PHE A 157 17.21 7.17 13.37
CA PHE A 157 16.12 6.41 14.00
C PHE A 157 15.72 7.05 15.33
N GLU A 158 14.40 7.20 15.56
CA GLU A 158 13.81 7.81 16.75
C GLU A 158 14.19 9.28 17.03
N GLN A 159 14.79 9.99 16.08
CA GLN A 159 15.18 11.39 16.26
C GLN A 159 14.09 12.41 15.87
N PHE A 160 13.05 11.97 15.15
CA PHE A 160 12.04 12.84 14.57
C PHE A 160 10.64 12.44 15.00
N THR A 161 9.81 13.45 15.25
CA THR A 161 8.37 13.30 15.45
C THR A 161 7.64 13.04 14.12
N LEU A 162 6.39 12.58 14.18
CA LEU A 162 5.62 12.24 12.98
C LEU A 162 5.52 13.40 11.96
N PRO A 163 5.27 14.67 12.35
CA PRO A 163 5.24 15.78 11.40
C PRO A 163 6.60 16.07 10.75
N GLU A 164 7.70 15.88 11.48
CA GLU A 164 9.07 16.11 11.00
C GLU A 164 9.51 15.03 9.99
N LEU A 165 8.87 13.86 10.01
CA LEU A 165 9.10 12.80 9.03
C LEU A 165 8.39 13.07 7.68
N LEU A 166 7.31 13.87 7.65
CA LEU A 166 6.55 14.13 6.42
C LEU A 166 7.41 14.72 5.29
N PRO A 167 8.31 15.70 5.54
CA PRO A 167 9.24 16.19 4.52
C PRO A 167 10.14 15.10 3.92
N PHE A 168 10.61 14.14 4.74
CA PHE A 168 11.43 13.04 4.24
C PHE A 168 10.64 12.15 3.29
N VAL A 169 9.38 11.85 3.61
CA VAL A 169 8.49 11.06 2.74
C VAL A 169 8.31 11.76 1.39
N VAL A 170 7.97 13.05 1.42
CA VAL A 170 7.79 13.85 0.19
C VAL A 170 9.09 13.87 -0.63
N LEU A 171 10.24 14.10 0.02
CA LEU A 171 11.54 14.10 -0.65
C LEU A 171 11.85 12.76 -1.32
N ILE A 172 11.71 11.65 -0.59
CA ILE A 172 11.96 10.31 -1.13
C ILE A 172 11.02 10.00 -2.30
N TRP A 173 9.75 10.36 -2.20
CA TRP A 173 8.78 10.20 -3.28
C TRP A 173 9.15 11.03 -4.51
N THR A 174 9.51 12.30 -4.33
CA THR A 174 9.94 13.17 -5.42
C THR A 174 11.16 12.61 -6.13
N VAL A 175 12.17 12.15 -5.39
CA VAL A 175 13.37 11.52 -5.95
C VAL A 175 13.01 10.25 -6.73
N ASN A 176 12.16 9.38 -6.17
CA ASN A 176 11.72 8.15 -6.84
C ASN A 176 10.92 8.44 -8.12
N ILE A 177 10.04 9.45 -8.10
CA ILE A 177 9.24 9.85 -9.27
C ILE A 177 10.16 10.40 -10.37
N ILE A 178 11.07 11.32 -10.02
CA ILE A 178 12.03 11.90 -10.98
C ILE A 178 12.89 10.78 -11.56
N PHE A 179 13.42 9.91 -10.71
CA PHE A 179 14.21 8.76 -11.16
C PHE A 179 13.41 7.89 -12.13
N ALA A 180 12.16 7.53 -11.81
CA ALA A 180 11.33 6.69 -12.67
C ALA A 180 11.06 7.35 -14.04
N VAL A 181 10.73 8.64 -14.03
CA VAL A 181 10.46 9.41 -15.26
C VAL A 181 11.72 9.56 -16.10
N CYS A 182 12.85 9.95 -15.51
CA CYS A 182 14.12 10.12 -16.21
C CYS A 182 14.63 8.78 -16.74
N TRP A 183 14.58 7.72 -15.95
CA TRP A 183 15.03 6.38 -16.34
C TRP A 183 14.24 5.86 -17.54
N LEU A 184 12.91 5.96 -17.50
CA LEU A 184 12.06 5.45 -18.57
C LEU A 184 12.09 6.28 -19.87
N ARG A 185 12.75 7.44 -19.86
CA ARG A 185 13.06 8.17 -21.10
C ARG A 185 14.17 7.48 -21.90
N TYR A 186 15.09 6.80 -21.23
CA TYR A 186 16.23 6.13 -21.86
C TYR A 186 16.05 4.61 -21.95
N PHE A 187 15.39 4.00 -20.96
CA PHE A 187 15.21 2.54 -20.85
C PHE A 187 13.73 2.16 -20.87
N GLN A 188 13.38 1.00 -21.43
CA GLN A 188 11.98 0.59 -21.53
C GLN A 188 11.42 -0.02 -20.23
N GLN A 189 12.29 -0.43 -19.30
CA GLN A 189 11.94 -1.17 -18.09
C GLN A 189 12.86 -0.75 -16.93
N GLY A 190 12.38 -0.94 -15.71
CA GLY A 190 13.23 -0.75 -14.53
C GLY A 190 14.34 -1.79 -14.43
N PRO A 191 15.48 -1.46 -13.80
CA PRO A 191 16.66 -2.30 -13.74
C PRO A 191 16.39 -3.63 -13.04
N ILE A 192 15.67 -3.61 -11.91
CA ILE A 192 15.37 -4.83 -11.15
C ILE A 192 14.28 -5.65 -11.85
N GLU A 193 13.31 -5.00 -12.48
CA GLU A 193 12.28 -5.67 -13.28
C GLU A 193 12.88 -6.40 -14.48
N TRP A 194 13.94 -5.86 -15.08
CA TRP A 194 14.70 -6.52 -16.14
C TRP A 194 15.42 -7.76 -15.59
N CYS A 195 16.13 -7.64 -14.46
CA CYS A 195 16.78 -8.77 -13.80
C CYS A 195 15.78 -9.89 -13.46
N TRP A 196 14.63 -9.51 -12.91
CA TRP A 196 13.55 -10.44 -12.56
C TRP A 196 13.05 -11.21 -13.79
N ARG A 197 12.70 -10.50 -14.88
CA ARG A 197 12.24 -11.15 -16.12
C ARG A 197 13.29 -12.08 -16.71
N LYS A 198 14.57 -11.72 -16.63
CA LYS A 198 15.67 -12.58 -17.09
C LYS A 198 15.75 -13.85 -16.24
N ALA A 199 15.68 -13.73 -14.92
CA ALA A 199 15.69 -14.87 -14.00
C ALA A 199 14.50 -15.82 -14.24
N THR A 200 13.28 -15.28 -14.40
CA THR A 200 12.10 -16.10 -14.69
C THR A 200 12.23 -16.86 -16.01
N ARG A 201 12.77 -16.24 -17.06
CA ARG A 201 12.98 -16.91 -18.35
C ARG A 201 13.98 -18.05 -18.25
N LEU A 202 15.10 -17.85 -17.55
CA LEU A 202 16.12 -18.89 -17.36
C LEU A 202 15.57 -20.07 -16.55
N LEU A 203 14.79 -19.81 -15.50
CA LEU A 203 14.16 -20.86 -14.70
C LEU A 203 13.09 -21.63 -15.49
N ALA A 204 12.38 -20.96 -16.40
CA ALA A 204 11.39 -21.62 -17.26
C ALA A 204 12.02 -22.51 -18.34
N GLN A 205 13.29 -22.29 -18.69
CA GLN A 205 14.03 -23.11 -19.67
C GLN A 205 14.64 -24.39 -19.05
N HIS A 206 14.73 -24.47 -17.72
CA HIS A 206 15.24 -25.64 -16.99
C HIS A 206 14.12 -26.56 -16.43
N ARG A 207 12.90 -26.41 -16.95
CA ARG A 207 11.78 -27.35 -16.79
C ARG A 207 11.42 -27.94 -18.14
#